data_AF-A0A430PXD2-F1
#
_entry.id   AF-A0A430PXD2-F1
#
_cell.length_a   1.000
_cell.length_b   1.000
_cell.length_c   1.000
_cell.angle_alpha   90.00
_cell.angle_beta   90.00
_cell.angle_gamma   90.00
#
_symmetry.space_group_name_H-M   'P 1'
#
loop_
_entity.id
_entity.type
_entity.pdbx_description
1 polymer ?
#
loop_
_entity_poly.entity_id
_entity_poly.type
_entity_poly.pdbx_seq_one_letter_code
_entity_poly.pdbx_strand_id
1 'polypeptide(L)'
;MIELRRLCTIFLGLSITFIGIGIATTKWGCGGLFDSCQRGESKDAIIAVVVLLLIGVIALTVVFILDLIGLCSDVIIVSIGYITARFILLYLGTVCLVWYFSIYWKI
;
A
#
# COMPACT_ATOMS: atom_id res chain seq x y z
N MET A 1 -21.29 12.06 8.13
CA MET A 1 -20.25 11.79 7.11
C MET A 1 -18.82 11.88 7.66
N ILE A 2 -18.54 12.74 8.65
CA ILE A 2 -17.22 12.86 9.29
C ILE A 2 -16.78 11.58 10.04
N GLU A 3 -17.69 10.91 10.76
CA GLU A 3 -17.42 9.66 11.49
C GLU A 3 -16.86 8.55 10.57
N LEU A 4 -17.47 8.38 9.38
CA LEU A 4 -17.07 7.39 8.39
C LEU A 4 -15.66 7.68 7.83
N ARG A 5 -15.38 8.96 7.57
CA ARG A 5 -14.08 9.41 7.05
C ARG A 5 -12.95 9.16 8.06
N ARG A 6 -13.20 9.44 9.34
CA ARG A 6 -12.28 9.16 10.45
C ARG A 6 -11.99 7.67 10.56
N LEU A 7 -13.03 6.83 10.48
CA LEU A 7 -12.89 5.38 10.50
C LEU A 7 -12.04 4.88 9.32
N CYS A 8 -12.33 5.35 8.10
CA CYS A 8 -11.56 5.00 6.91
C CYS A 8 -10.09 5.40 7.03
N THR A 9 -9.79 6.58 7.58
CA THR A 9 -8.41 7.04 7.80
C THR A 9 -7.66 6.13 8.75
N ILE A 10 -8.29 5.76 9.87
CA ILE A 10 -7.70 4.85 10.86
C ILE A 10 -7.44 3.48 10.21
N PHE A 11 -8.41 2.96 9.47
CA PHE A 11 -8.28 1.66 8.80
C PHE A 11 -7.14 1.68 7.78
N LEU A 12 -7.01 2.75 7.01
CA LEU A 12 -5.96 2.92 6.01
C LEU A 12 -4.58 3.03 6.66
N GLY A 13 -4.44 3.80 7.74
CA GLY A 13 -3.20 3.87 8.53
C GLY A 13 -2.82 2.53 9.15
N LEU A 14 -3.80 1.78 9.65
CA LEU A 14 -3.60 0.41 10.15
C LEU A 14 -3.11 -0.51 9.03
N SER A 15 -3.73 -0.45 7.85
CA SER A 15 -3.29 -1.24 6.68
C SER A 15 -1.85 -0.94 6.28
N ILE A 16 -1.45 0.34 6.20
CA ILE A 16 -0.06 0.72 5.88
C ILE A 16 0.90 0.16 6.92
N THR A 17 0.55 0.21 8.21
CA THR A 17 1.37 -0.31 9.31
C THR A 17 1.56 -1.82 9.18
N PHE A 18 0.48 -2.57 8.91
CA PHE A 18 0.55 -4.02 8.68
C PHE A 18 1.40 -4.37 7.46
N ILE A 19 1.29 -3.62 6.37
CA ILE A 19 2.13 -3.83 5.18
C ILE A 19 3.61 -3.55 5.52
N GLY A 20 3.89 -2.49 6.28
CA GLY A 20 5.26 -2.18 6.74
C GLY A 20 5.86 -3.27 7.61
N ILE A 21 5.09 -3.82 8.55
CA ILE A 21 5.50 -4.99 9.36
C ILE A 21 5.74 -6.20 8.46
N GLY A 22 4.88 -6.42 7.46
CA GLY A 22 5.05 -7.46 6.46
C GLY A 22 6.37 -7.34 5.68
N ILE A 23 6.75 -6.12 5.28
CA ILE A 23 8.03 -5.87 4.58
C ILE A 23 9.22 -6.11 5.52
N ALA A 24 9.12 -5.71 6.78
CA ALA A 24 10.19 -5.84 7.77
C ALA A 24 10.36 -7.27 8.31
N THR A 25 9.35 -8.15 8.15
CA THR A 25 9.46 -9.53 8.64
C THR A 25 10.50 -10.30 7.83
N THR A 26 11.22 -11.19 8.50
CA THR A 26 12.20 -12.10 7.89
C THR A 26 11.67 -13.53 7.78
N LYS A 27 10.34 -13.68 7.90
CA LYS A 27 9.60 -14.95 7.80
C LYS A 27 9.01 -15.18 6.41
N TRP A 28 9.63 -14.64 5.37
CA TRP A 28 9.26 -14.96 4.00
C TRP A 28 9.68 -16.41 3.69
N GLY A 29 9.08 -17.06 2.69
CA GLY A 29 9.38 -18.48 2.37
C GLY A 29 10.87 -18.76 2.14
N CYS A 30 11.62 -17.74 1.74
CA CYS A 30 13.07 -17.72 1.49
C CYS A 30 13.91 -17.14 2.65
N GLY A 31 13.30 -16.71 3.77
CA GLY A 31 13.95 -15.96 4.86
C GLY A 31 13.70 -14.44 4.77
N GLY A 32 14.77 -13.66 4.67
CA GLY A 32 14.67 -12.19 4.53
C GLY A 32 14.39 -11.75 3.10
N LEU A 33 13.42 -10.85 2.91
CA LEU A 33 13.04 -10.31 1.59
C LEU A 33 14.23 -9.66 0.84
N PHE A 34 15.09 -8.93 1.57
CA PHE A 34 16.23 -8.20 1.00
C PHE A 34 17.56 -8.96 1.03
N ASP A 35 17.64 -10.08 1.74
CA ASP A 35 18.92 -10.74 1.99
C ASP A 35 18.96 -12.14 1.35
N SER A 36 18.08 -13.02 1.81
CA SER A 36 18.05 -14.43 1.41
C SER A 36 17.27 -14.65 0.12
N CYS A 37 16.21 -13.89 -0.11
CA CYS A 37 15.35 -14.00 -1.29
C CYS A 37 16.03 -13.50 -2.59
N GLN A 38 16.99 -12.57 -2.47
CA GLN A 38 17.72 -12.03 -3.62
C GLN A 38 18.79 -13.00 -4.18
N ARG A 39 18.99 -14.17 -3.56
CA ARG A 39 20.06 -15.12 -3.93
C ARG A 39 19.56 -16.43 -4.56
N GLY A 40 18.24 -16.62 -4.67
CA GLY A 40 17.62 -17.81 -5.28
C GLY A 40 17.42 -17.72 -6.80
N GLU A 41 16.91 -18.80 -7.40
CA GLU A 41 16.67 -18.91 -8.86
C GLU A 41 15.55 -18.00 -9.39
N SER A 42 14.66 -17.50 -8.51
CA SER A 42 13.50 -16.65 -8.86
C SER A 42 13.70 -15.16 -8.53
N LYS A 43 14.95 -14.66 -8.65
CA LYS A 43 15.32 -13.25 -8.38
C LYS A 43 14.42 -12.22 -9.06
N ASP A 44 14.15 -12.39 -10.35
CA ASP A 44 13.42 -11.38 -11.12
C ASP A 44 11.98 -11.21 -10.63
N ALA A 45 11.33 -12.32 -10.25
CA ALA A 45 9.97 -12.32 -9.74
C ALA A 45 9.89 -11.70 -8.32
N ILE A 46 10.89 -11.98 -7.48
CA ILE A 46 10.98 -11.42 -6.12
C ILE A 46 11.28 -9.92 -6.15
N ILE A 47 12.14 -9.45 -7.06
CA ILE A 47 12.40 -8.02 -7.25
C ILE A 47 11.13 -7.31 -7.72
N ALA A 48 10.39 -7.88 -8.68
CA ALA A 48 9.11 -7.33 -9.12
C ALA A 48 8.10 -7.23 -7.96
N VAL A 49 8.03 -8.26 -7.12
CA VAL A 49 7.25 -8.31 -5.88
C VAL A 49 7.60 -7.13 -4.94
N VAL A 50 8.89 -6.89 -4.69
CA VAL A 50 9.34 -5.80 -3.81
C VAL A 50 8.97 -4.43 -4.40
N VAL A 51 9.18 -4.24 -5.70
CA VAL A 51 8.85 -2.98 -6.39
C VAL A 51 7.34 -2.70 -6.34
N LEU A 52 6.51 -3.72 -6.60
CA LEU A 52 5.05 -3.59 -6.50
C LEU A 52 4.58 -3.25 -5.08
N LEU A 53 5.19 -3.87 -4.05
CA LEU A 53 4.91 -3.54 -2.66
C LEU A 53 5.28 -2.09 -2.33
N LEU A 54 6.45 -1.63 -2.73
CA LEU A 54 6.89 -0.25 -2.50
C LEU A 54 5.98 0.76 -3.19
N ILE A 55 5.63 0.54 -4.45
CA ILE A 55 4.70 1.40 -5.19
C ILE A 55 3.34 1.44 -4.50
N GLY A 56 2.82 0.28 -4.08
CA GLY A 56 1.56 0.18 -3.35
C GLY A 56 1.58 0.96 -2.03
N VAL A 57 2.63 0.81 -1.22
CA VAL A 57 2.79 1.55 0.05
C VAL A 57 2.89 3.04 -0.17
N ILE A 58 3.66 3.49 -1.17
CA ILE A 58 3.81 4.92 -1.48
C ILE A 58 2.46 5.50 -1.90
N ALA A 59 1.73 4.82 -2.79
CA ALA A 59 0.40 5.26 -3.24
C ALA A 59 -0.59 5.37 -2.07
N LEU A 60 -0.63 4.36 -1.19
CA LEU A 60 -1.49 4.39 0.00
C LEU A 60 -1.08 5.48 0.99
N THR A 61 0.22 5.73 1.16
CA THR A 61 0.73 6.79 2.03
C THR A 61 0.31 8.18 1.51
N VAL A 62 0.34 8.40 0.20
CA VAL A 62 -0.18 9.64 -0.41
C VAL A 62 -1.66 9.80 -0.11
N VAL A 63 -2.46 8.74 -0.23
CA VAL A 63 -3.89 8.78 0.14
C VAL A 63 -4.08 9.09 1.62
N PHE A 64 -3.27 8.52 2.50
CA PHE A 64 -3.32 8.80 3.94
C PHE A 64 -3.07 10.28 4.23
N ILE A 65 -2.03 10.86 3.62
CA ILE A 65 -1.71 12.30 3.74
C ILE A 65 -2.87 13.14 3.24
N LEU A 66 -3.46 12.78 2.10
CA LEU A 66 -4.64 13.46 1.57
C LEU A 66 -5.79 13.43 2.60
N ASP A 67 -6.13 12.27 3.16
CA ASP A 67 -7.22 12.14 4.16
C ASP A 67 -6.97 12.99 5.41
N LEU A 68 -5.71 13.07 5.90
CA LEU A 68 -5.34 13.97 6.99
C LEU A 68 -5.58 15.44 6.64
N ILE A 69 -5.18 15.87 5.44
CA ILE A 69 -5.42 17.24 4.97
C ILE A 69 -6.93 17.50 4.86
N GLY A 70 -7.69 16.52 4.38
CA GLY A 70 -9.15 16.56 4.31
C GLY A 70 -9.82 16.66 5.68
N LEU A 71 -9.26 16.08 6.74
CA LEU A 71 -9.76 16.22 8.11
C LEU A 71 -9.51 17.63 8.69
N CYS A 72 -8.44 18.31 8.24
CA CYS A 72 -8.10 19.65 8.73
C CYS A 72 -8.78 20.78 7.94
N SER A 73 -9.33 20.53 6.76
CA SER A 73 -9.91 21.58 5.91
C SER A 73 -11.11 21.09 5.11
N ASP A 74 -12.33 21.38 5.59
CA ASP A 74 -13.58 21.01 4.94
C ASP A 74 -13.79 21.65 3.54
N VAL A 75 -13.06 22.74 3.25
CA VAL A 75 -13.15 23.48 1.98
C VAL A 75 -12.57 22.68 0.80
N ILE A 76 -11.59 21.80 1.07
CA ILE A 76 -10.89 21.02 0.03
C ILE A 76 -11.69 19.76 -0.35
N ILE A 77 -12.57 19.29 0.55
CA ILE A 77 -13.35 18.05 0.41
C ILE A 77 -14.35 18.11 -0.76
N VAL A 78 -14.80 19.31 -1.14
CA VAL A 78 -15.80 19.52 -2.21
C VAL A 78 -15.15 19.48 -3.60
N SER A 79 -13.82 19.49 -3.69
CA SER A 79 -13.13 19.36 -4.97
C SER A 79 -13.32 17.96 -5.53
N ILE A 80 -14.01 17.87 -6.67
CA ILE A 80 -14.20 16.63 -7.43
C ILE A 80 -12.84 15.95 -7.68
N GLY A 81 -11.78 16.73 -7.94
CA GLY A 81 -10.44 16.22 -8.14
C GLY A 81 -9.88 15.46 -6.93
N TYR A 82 -10.21 15.87 -5.71
CA TYR A 82 -9.78 15.20 -4.49
C TYR A 82 -10.43 13.82 -4.32
N ILE A 83 -11.73 13.74 -4.61
CA ILE A 83 -12.48 12.48 -4.59
C ILE A 83 -11.93 11.52 -5.66
N THR A 84 -11.75 12.00 -6.89
CA THR A 84 -11.25 11.17 -8.00
C THR A 84 -9.82 10.68 -7.75
N ALA A 85 -8.92 11.56 -7.29
CA ALA A 85 -7.54 11.17 -6.98
C ALA A 85 -7.48 10.10 -5.88
N ARG A 86 -8.30 10.22 -4.83
CA ARG A 86 -8.42 9.21 -3.79
C ARG A 86 -8.83 7.85 -4.35
N PHE A 87 -9.88 7.80 -5.19
CA PHE A 87 -10.34 6.54 -5.78
C PHE A 87 -9.29 5.90 -6.68
N ILE A 88 -8.63 6.69 -7.52
CA ILE A 88 -7.57 6.20 -8.43
C ILE A 88 -6.41 5.62 -7.63
N LEU A 89 -5.89 6.35 -6.63
CA LEU A 89 -4.74 5.91 -5.85
C LEU A 89 -5.06 4.68 -4.99
N LEU A 90 -6.26 4.62 -4.40
CA LEU A 90 -6.71 3.44 -3.65
C LEU A 90 -6.83 2.21 -4.56
N TYR A 91 -7.42 2.38 -5.74
CA TYR A 91 -7.55 1.29 -6.69
C TYR A 91 -6.18 0.83 -7.20
N LEU A 92 -5.30 1.77 -7.56
CA LEU A 92 -3.94 1.49 -7.99
C LEU A 92 -3.15 0.73 -6.92
N GLY A 93 -3.17 1.20 -5.67
CA GLY A 93 -2.51 0.53 -4.54
C GLY A 93 -3.06 -0.87 -4.30
N THR A 94 -4.38 -1.06 -4.38
CA THR A 94 -5.03 -2.37 -4.21
C THR A 94 -4.63 -3.33 -5.33
N VAL A 95 -4.63 -2.88 -6.58
CA VAL A 95 -4.22 -3.69 -7.74
C VAL A 95 -2.76 -4.10 -7.60
N CYS A 96 -1.86 -3.19 -7.20
CA CYS A 96 -0.46 -3.52 -6.96
C CYS A 96 -0.29 -4.61 -5.88
N LEU A 97 -1.02 -4.51 -4.76
CA LEU A 97 -0.97 -5.49 -3.68
C LEU A 97 -1.52 -6.86 -4.09
N VAL A 98 -2.64 -6.90 -4.81
CA VAL A 98 -3.23 -8.15 -5.31
C VAL A 98 -2.29 -8.81 -6.34
N TRP A 99 -1.70 -8.02 -7.22
CA TRP A 99 -0.75 -8.51 -8.22
C TRP A 99 0.50 -9.09 -7.57
N TYR A 100 1.04 -8.37 -6.58
CA TYR A 100 2.13 -8.87 -5.74
C TYR A 100 1.79 -10.23 -5.13
N PHE A 101 0.62 -10.39 -4.51
CA PHE A 101 0.21 -11.65 -3.88
C PHE A 101 0.08 -12.78 -4.90
N SER A 102 -0.45 -12.48 -6.08
CA SER A 102 -0.60 -13.47 -7.16
C SER A 102 0.75 -13.95 -7.71
N ILE A 103 1.76 -13.07 -7.81
CA ILE A 103 3.11 -13.45 -8.20
C ILE A 103 3.75 -14.30 -7.09
N TYR A 104 3.66 -13.84 -5.84
CA TYR A 104 4.27 -14.52 -4.70
C TYR A 104 3.75 -15.95 -4.53
N TRP A 105 2.45 -16.18 -4.69
CA TRP A 105 1.85 -17.52 -4.60
C TRP A 105 2.33 -18.49 -5.69
N LYS A 106 2.81 -17.96 -6.81
CA LYS A 106 3.25 -18.77 -7.96
C LYS A 106 4.72 -19.18 -7.89
N ILE A 107 5.48 -18.60 -6.95
CA ILE A 107 6.89 -18.87 -6.68
C ILE A 107 6.98 -19.97 -5.61
#